data_AF-A0A6L5QQE6-F1
#
_entry.id   AF-A0A6L5QQE6-F1
#
_cell.length_a   1.000
_cell.length_b   1.000
_cell.length_c   1.000
_cell.angle_alpha   90.00
_cell.angle_beta   90.00
_cell.angle_gamma   90.00
#
_symmetry.space_group_name_H-M   'P 1'
#
loop_
_entity.id
_entity.type
_entity.pdbx_description
1 polymer ?
#
loop_
_entity_poly.entity_id
_entity_poly.type
_entity_poly.pdbx_seq_one_letter_code
_entity_poly.pdbx_strand_id
1 'polypeptide(L)'
;MYFITNRQMESSKKGFNKFSKHTNHLGPNELTAVEVVGVRKPKVTILQDQVSPKSVKHLKIKFSLDIDDSEPHYVPLQIACDTFAEARKECKNILIFVHGYNNDVKDVYNTARELERLYNLIVIPFTWPANGGGALSGSMSYLADKRDARASEDALNRFIDSVGHYYQLLTEAARRELSVKAAKRHPDNPTKQRELLAKLLEKECNLNVSLLCHSMGNYVFKHALTSSLAESRKLIFDNVILAAADTNNLDHRLWVESIRARKGVYVLINEKDYALSWSRRKPGEEQRARLGHYLRKLNAGNAHYINFTDIKGVGTSHSYFNAISANKNATLKRFFKKVFAAEYLLPYLEYFPHNNTYKPK
;
A
#
# COMPACT_ATOMS: atom_id res chain seq x y z
N MET A 1 5.09 -10.88 9.41
CA MET A 1 4.49 -10.05 8.34
C MET A 1 3.01 -10.39 8.28
N TYR A 2 2.16 -9.37 8.29
CA TYR A 2 0.71 -9.52 8.16
C TYR A 2 0.28 -9.35 6.72
N PHE A 3 -0.68 -10.18 6.29
CA PHE A 3 -1.38 -10.09 5.02
C PHE A 3 -2.84 -9.83 5.31
N ILE A 4 -3.47 -8.97 4.52
CA ILE A 4 -4.91 -8.81 4.49
C ILE A 4 -5.40 -9.31 3.13
N THR A 5 -6.44 -10.14 3.11
CA THR A 5 -6.91 -10.74 1.86
C THR A 5 -8.41 -10.91 1.83
N ASN A 6 -9.00 -10.82 0.64
CA ASN A 6 -10.36 -11.28 0.37
C ASN A 6 -10.42 -12.64 -0.35
N ARG A 7 -9.29 -13.35 -0.41
CA ARG A 7 -9.25 -14.73 -0.91
C ARG A 7 -9.94 -15.65 0.08
N GLN A 8 -10.64 -16.66 -0.43
CA GLN A 8 -11.10 -17.76 0.42
C GLN A 8 -9.87 -18.45 1.05
N MET A 9 -9.95 -18.72 2.36
CA MET A 9 -8.90 -19.42 3.08
C MET A 9 -9.23 -20.90 3.26
N GLU A 10 -8.24 -21.76 3.00
CA GLU A 10 -8.35 -23.21 3.09
C GLU A 10 -7.53 -23.73 4.28
N SER A 11 -8.15 -23.81 5.45
CA SER A 11 -7.49 -24.22 6.70
C SER A 11 -6.83 -25.60 6.63
N SER A 12 -7.36 -26.52 5.80
CA SER A 12 -6.82 -27.87 5.59
C SER A 12 -5.50 -27.90 4.79
N LYS A 13 -5.18 -26.86 4.03
CA LYS A 13 -3.95 -26.77 3.24
C LYS A 13 -2.77 -26.28 4.07
N LYS A 14 -1.55 -26.44 3.52
CA LYS A 14 -0.28 -26.06 4.16
C LYS A 14 0.37 -24.86 3.46
N GLY A 15 1.04 -24.01 4.23
CA GLY A 15 1.80 -22.86 3.71
C GLY A 15 0.92 -21.90 2.89
N PHE A 16 1.47 -21.37 1.80
CA PHE A 16 0.76 -20.44 0.92
C PHE A 16 -0.42 -21.08 0.16
N ASN A 17 -0.51 -22.41 0.12
CA ASN A 17 -1.67 -23.09 -0.48
C ASN A 17 -2.95 -22.91 0.35
N LYS A 18 -2.87 -22.31 1.55
CA LYS A 18 -4.04 -21.87 2.32
C LYS A 18 -4.78 -20.72 1.63
N PHE A 19 -4.13 -19.94 0.78
CA PHE A 19 -4.78 -18.88 0.03
C PHE A 19 -5.36 -19.46 -1.26
N SER A 20 -6.68 -19.53 -1.35
CA SER A 20 -7.32 -20.08 -2.54
C SER A 20 -7.19 -19.13 -3.74
N LYS A 21 -7.66 -19.65 -4.88
CA LYS A 21 -7.77 -18.90 -6.12
C LYS A 21 -9.09 -18.13 -6.28
N HIS A 22 -9.97 -18.18 -5.28
CA HIS A 22 -11.30 -17.60 -5.33
C HIS A 22 -11.46 -16.56 -4.23
N THR A 23 -12.44 -15.67 -4.41
CA THR A 23 -12.88 -14.77 -3.34
C THR A 23 -13.51 -15.57 -2.21
N ASN A 24 -13.59 -14.98 -1.02
CA ASN A 24 -14.23 -15.56 0.15
C ASN A 24 -15.69 -15.99 -0.15
N HIS A 25 -16.07 -17.19 0.32
CA HIS A 25 -17.40 -17.78 0.11
C HIS A 25 -18.54 -16.99 0.76
N LEU A 26 -18.25 -16.24 1.82
CA LEU A 26 -19.21 -15.33 2.47
C LEU A 26 -19.44 -14.04 1.65
N GLY A 27 -18.62 -13.81 0.64
CA GLY A 27 -18.70 -12.65 -0.25
C GLY A 27 -17.32 -12.06 -0.54
N PRO A 28 -17.14 -11.39 -1.68
CA PRO A 28 -15.84 -10.87 -2.09
C PRO A 28 -15.35 -9.68 -1.25
N ASN A 29 -16.22 -9.15 -0.38
CA ASN A 29 -15.94 -8.05 0.52
C ASN A 29 -15.36 -8.53 1.86
N GLU A 30 -15.43 -9.83 2.15
CA GLU A 30 -14.98 -10.38 3.42
C GLU A 30 -13.47 -10.47 3.50
N LEU A 31 -12.91 -9.83 4.53
CA LEU A 31 -11.49 -9.75 4.77
C LEU A 31 -11.04 -10.83 5.74
N THR A 32 -9.88 -11.40 5.47
CA THR A 32 -9.19 -12.30 6.39
C THR A 32 -7.77 -11.82 6.59
N ALA A 33 -7.35 -11.80 7.84
CA ALA A 33 -5.98 -11.50 8.18
C ALA A 33 -5.16 -12.77 8.38
N VAL A 34 -3.93 -12.73 7.90
CA VAL A 34 -3.01 -13.87 7.93
C VAL A 34 -1.66 -13.40 8.42
N GLU A 35 -1.10 -14.11 9.38
CA GLU A 35 0.26 -13.91 9.83
C GLU A 35 1.21 -14.89 9.13
N VAL A 36 2.28 -14.37 8.55
CA VAL A 36 3.35 -15.15 7.93
C VAL A 36 4.66 -14.92 8.68
N VAL A 37 5.21 -16.01 9.24
CA VAL A 37 6.42 -16.00 10.08
C VAL A 37 7.49 -16.92 9.50
N GLY A 38 8.76 -16.47 9.52
CA GLY A 38 9.91 -17.21 9.01
C GLY A 38 10.29 -16.82 7.58
N VAL A 39 11.51 -17.18 7.16
CA VAL A 39 12.07 -16.80 5.84
C VAL A 39 12.22 -18.00 4.90
N ARG A 40 12.88 -19.08 5.33
CA ARG A 40 13.14 -20.26 4.48
C ARG A 40 11.94 -21.19 4.36
N LYS A 41 11.19 -21.36 5.46
CA LYS A 41 9.97 -22.17 5.53
C LYS A 41 8.88 -21.36 6.23
N PRO A 42 8.21 -20.44 5.51
CA PRO A 42 7.22 -19.56 6.12
C PRO A 42 6.05 -20.36 6.69
N LYS A 43 5.73 -20.14 7.96
CA LYS A 43 4.52 -20.62 8.62
C LYS A 43 3.41 -19.60 8.34
N VAL A 44 2.29 -20.09 7.82
CA VAL A 44 1.11 -19.29 7.49
C VAL A 44 0.01 -19.61 8.50
N THR A 45 -0.36 -18.61 9.30
CA THR A 45 -1.37 -18.70 10.36
C THR A 45 -2.55 -17.80 10.01
N ILE A 46 -3.73 -18.38 9.83
CA ILE A 46 -4.98 -17.62 9.67
C ILE A 46 -5.35 -17.07 11.05
N LEU A 47 -5.53 -15.75 11.16
CA LEU A 47 -5.90 -15.12 12.42
C LEU A 47 -7.40 -15.25 12.63
N GLN A 48 -7.81 -15.40 13.90
CA GLN A 48 -9.22 -15.38 14.26
C GLN A 48 -9.78 -13.97 14.06
N ASP A 49 -11.02 -13.85 13.60
CA ASP A 49 -11.60 -12.56 13.24
C ASP A 49 -11.69 -11.60 14.44
N GLN A 50 -12.05 -12.11 15.62
CA GLN A 50 -12.16 -11.32 16.84
C GLN A 50 -10.93 -11.44 17.75
N VAL A 51 -10.59 -10.34 18.41
CA VAL A 51 -9.55 -10.26 19.43
C VAL A 51 -10.18 -10.61 20.78
N SER A 52 -9.51 -11.47 21.57
CA SER A 52 -10.04 -11.85 22.88
C SER A 52 -10.23 -10.63 23.81
N PRO A 53 -11.26 -10.59 24.68
CA PRO A 53 -11.47 -9.47 25.60
C PRO A 53 -10.25 -9.14 26.48
N LYS A 54 -9.48 -10.18 26.87
CA LYS A 54 -8.22 -10.00 27.61
C LYS A 54 -7.17 -9.27 26.77
N SER A 55 -7.04 -9.62 25.49
CA SER A 55 -6.13 -8.95 24.56
C SER A 55 -6.57 -7.52 24.28
N VAL A 56 -7.87 -7.25 24.10
CA VAL A 56 -8.41 -5.89 23.93
C VAL A 56 -8.06 -5.01 25.12
N LYS A 57 -8.33 -5.48 26.35
CA LYS A 57 -7.94 -4.78 27.59
C LYS A 57 -6.45 -4.49 27.65
N HIS A 58 -5.63 -5.48 27.29
CA HIS A 58 -4.18 -5.30 27.24
C HIS A 58 -3.76 -4.22 26.23
N LEU A 59 -4.29 -4.25 25.01
CA LEU A 59 -3.98 -3.27 23.96
C LEU A 59 -4.46 -1.86 24.36
N LYS A 60 -5.67 -1.74 24.89
CA LYS A 60 -6.23 -0.47 25.41
C LYS A 60 -5.30 0.19 26.41
N ILE A 61 -4.83 -0.58 27.40
CA ILE A 61 -3.92 -0.08 28.43
C ILE A 61 -2.54 0.23 27.83
N LYS A 62 -1.96 -0.70 27.07
CA LYS A 62 -0.60 -0.59 26.52
C LYS A 62 -0.43 0.64 25.61
N PHE A 63 -1.45 0.95 24.80
CA PHE A 63 -1.39 2.05 23.84
C PHE A 63 -2.24 3.26 24.26
N SER A 64 -2.82 3.25 25.47
CA SER A 64 -3.74 4.30 25.96
C SER A 64 -4.88 4.60 24.98
N LEU A 65 -5.47 3.55 24.41
CA LEU A 65 -6.50 3.68 23.37
C LEU A 65 -7.84 4.15 23.96
N ASP A 66 -8.52 4.99 23.18
CA ASP A 66 -9.86 5.48 23.48
C ASP A 66 -10.91 4.56 22.84
N ILE A 67 -11.04 3.35 23.37
CA ILE A 67 -11.97 2.32 22.88
C ILE A 67 -12.81 1.76 24.01
N ASP A 68 -14.05 1.36 23.72
CA ASP A 68 -14.89 0.60 24.63
C ASP A 68 -14.49 -0.88 24.58
N ASP A 69 -13.92 -1.41 25.67
CA ASP A 69 -13.45 -2.80 25.77
C ASP A 69 -14.53 -3.80 26.19
N SER A 70 -15.78 -3.36 26.31
CA SER A 70 -16.96 -4.24 26.44
C SER A 70 -17.52 -4.68 25.08
N GLU A 71 -17.26 -3.90 24.02
CA GLU A 71 -17.68 -4.22 22.66
C GLU A 71 -16.73 -5.22 21.97
N PRO A 72 -17.20 -5.98 20.97
CA PRO A 72 -16.35 -6.83 20.15
C PRO A 72 -15.31 -6.00 19.37
N HIS A 73 -14.05 -6.44 19.41
CA HIS A 73 -12.98 -5.87 18.57
C HIS A 73 -12.39 -6.93 17.66
N TYR A 74 -12.00 -6.50 16.47
CA TYR A 74 -11.54 -7.37 15.41
C TYR A 74 -10.02 -7.33 15.25
N VAL A 75 -9.47 -8.36 14.64
CA VAL A 75 -8.02 -8.54 14.48
C VAL A 75 -7.28 -7.36 13.82
N PRO A 76 -7.89 -6.56 12.92
CA PRO A 76 -7.25 -5.33 12.45
C PRO A 76 -6.77 -4.39 13.57
N LEU A 77 -7.44 -4.31 14.73
CA LEU A 77 -6.96 -3.56 15.90
C LEU A 77 -5.61 -4.10 16.39
N GLN A 78 -5.51 -5.43 16.54
CA GLN A 78 -4.28 -6.08 16.99
C GLN A 78 -3.14 -5.85 16.00
N ILE A 79 -3.40 -6.05 14.71
CA ILE A 79 -2.41 -5.85 13.64
C ILE A 79 -1.91 -4.41 13.61
N ALA A 80 -2.81 -3.43 13.72
CA ALA A 80 -2.44 -2.03 13.74
C ALA A 80 -1.58 -1.70 14.96
N CYS A 81 -1.93 -2.19 16.14
CA CYS A 81 -1.14 -2.01 17.37
C CYS A 81 0.26 -2.63 17.26
N ASP A 82 0.35 -3.87 16.78
CA ASP A 82 1.61 -4.60 16.63
C ASP A 82 2.52 -3.91 15.60
N THR A 83 1.96 -3.54 14.44
CA THR A 83 2.68 -2.82 13.37
C THR A 83 3.14 -1.45 13.86
N PHE A 84 2.30 -0.68 14.55
CA PHE A 84 2.64 0.65 15.05
C PHE A 84 3.74 0.59 16.12
N ALA A 85 3.71 -0.40 17.00
CA ALA A 85 4.78 -0.63 17.97
C ALA A 85 6.11 -0.98 17.30
N GLU A 86 6.10 -1.88 16.31
CA GLU A 86 7.30 -2.21 15.52
C GLU A 86 7.83 -0.99 14.79
N ALA A 87 6.96 -0.25 14.12
CA ALA A 87 7.31 0.93 13.33
C ALA A 87 7.95 2.03 14.19
N ARG A 88 7.41 2.31 15.39
CA ARG A 88 8.01 3.26 16.32
C ARG A 88 9.31 2.77 16.93
N LYS A 89 9.40 1.49 17.29
CA LYS A 89 10.60 0.90 17.88
C LYS A 89 11.78 0.91 16.90
N GLU A 90 11.52 0.60 15.63
CA GLU A 90 12.55 0.50 14.59
C GLU A 90 12.69 1.75 13.73
N CYS A 91 11.85 2.77 13.97
CA CYS A 91 11.78 4.00 13.18
C CYS A 91 11.62 3.73 11.69
N LYS A 92 10.74 2.77 11.38
CA LYS A 92 10.41 2.34 10.00
C LYS A 92 9.06 2.89 9.57
N ASN A 93 8.96 3.25 8.30
CA ASN A 93 7.69 3.62 7.68
C ASN A 93 6.92 2.37 7.25
N ILE A 94 5.61 2.51 7.13
CA ILE A 94 4.69 1.45 6.72
C ILE A 94 4.35 1.62 5.23
N LEU A 95 4.42 0.52 4.48
CA LEU A 95 4.02 0.46 3.07
C LEU A 95 2.90 -0.55 2.90
N ILE A 96 1.72 -0.07 2.54
CA ILE A 96 0.62 -0.93 2.09
C ILE A 96 0.89 -1.32 0.64
N PHE A 97 0.91 -2.61 0.32
CA PHE A 97 1.25 -3.12 -1.01
C PHE A 97 0.08 -3.86 -1.66
N VAL A 98 -0.43 -3.33 -2.78
CA VAL A 98 -1.47 -3.95 -3.60
C VAL A 98 -0.81 -4.50 -4.87
N HIS A 99 -0.79 -5.84 -5.00
CA HIS A 99 -0.12 -6.52 -6.10
C HIS A 99 -0.91 -6.49 -7.43
N GLY A 100 -0.21 -6.81 -8.52
CA GLY A 100 -0.76 -6.92 -9.87
C GLY A 100 -1.26 -8.31 -10.26
N TYR A 101 -1.59 -8.44 -11.55
CA TYR A 101 -2.06 -9.67 -12.21
C TYR A 101 -1.06 -10.83 -12.08
N ASN A 102 -1.57 -12.08 -12.03
CA ASN A 102 -0.79 -13.33 -12.10
C ASN A 102 0.33 -13.45 -11.06
N ASN A 103 0.07 -13.02 -9.84
CA ASN A 103 0.99 -13.26 -8.73
C ASN A 103 0.40 -14.34 -7.83
N ASP A 104 1.13 -15.45 -7.69
CA ASP A 104 0.85 -16.36 -6.60
C ASP A 104 1.18 -15.66 -5.26
N VAL A 105 0.58 -16.11 -4.16
CA VAL A 105 0.77 -15.42 -2.87
C VAL A 105 2.22 -15.53 -2.37
N LYS A 106 2.98 -16.53 -2.83
CA LYS A 106 4.39 -16.68 -2.50
C LYS A 106 5.24 -15.61 -3.18
N ASP A 107 4.92 -15.23 -4.42
CA ASP A 107 5.56 -14.14 -5.16
C ASP A 107 5.23 -12.78 -4.54
N VAL A 108 3.99 -12.59 -4.08
CA VAL A 108 3.62 -11.40 -3.30
C VAL A 108 4.44 -11.34 -2.01
N TYR A 109 4.57 -12.46 -1.29
CA TYR A 109 5.40 -12.54 -0.09
C TYR A 109 6.87 -12.24 -0.38
N ASN A 110 7.45 -12.83 -1.43
CA ASN A 110 8.84 -12.58 -1.81
C ASN A 110 9.07 -11.10 -2.15
N THR A 111 8.15 -10.50 -2.92
CA THR A 111 8.19 -9.07 -3.27
C THR A 111 8.09 -8.20 -2.03
N ALA A 112 7.17 -8.48 -1.11
CA ALA A 112 7.03 -7.73 0.13
C ALA A 112 8.30 -7.82 1.00
N ARG A 113 8.88 -9.02 1.15
CA ARG A 113 10.15 -9.21 1.89
C ARG A 113 11.33 -8.52 1.22
N GLU A 114 11.35 -8.48 -0.10
CA GLU A 114 12.34 -7.73 -0.87
C GLU A 114 12.22 -6.23 -0.61
N LEU A 115 11.00 -5.67 -0.67
CA LEU A 115 10.71 -4.27 -0.35
C LEU A 115 11.15 -3.90 1.07
N GLU A 116 10.81 -4.70 2.08
CA GLU A 116 11.22 -4.48 3.47
C GLU A 116 12.75 -4.39 3.61
N ARG A 117 13.48 -5.34 2.99
CA ARG A 117 14.95 -5.39 3.06
C ARG A 117 15.62 -4.27 2.28
N LEU A 118 15.12 -3.98 1.08
CA LEU A 118 15.76 -3.07 0.15
C LEU A 118 15.58 -1.61 0.56
N TYR A 119 14.44 -1.28 1.17
CA TYR A 119 14.06 0.09 1.48
C TYR A 119 13.89 0.38 2.98
N ASN A 120 14.08 -0.62 3.85
CA ASN A 120 13.98 -0.50 5.31
C ASN A 120 12.60 -0.01 5.77
N LEU A 121 11.57 -0.79 5.41
CA LEU A 121 10.17 -0.50 5.66
C LEU A 121 9.51 -1.70 6.37
N ILE A 122 8.30 -1.48 6.88
CA ILE A 122 7.35 -2.55 7.23
C ILE A 122 6.33 -2.64 6.10
N VAL A 123 6.11 -3.83 5.53
CA VAL A 123 5.19 -3.99 4.39
C VAL A 123 3.98 -4.81 4.81
N ILE A 124 2.78 -4.30 4.51
CA ILE A 124 1.51 -5.02 4.69
C ILE A 124 0.90 -5.25 3.30
N PRO A 125 0.99 -6.47 2.76
CA PRO A 125 0.36 -6.80 1.49
C PRO A 125 -1.16 -6.93 1.63
N PHE A 126 -1.88 -6.34 0.68
CA PHE A 126 -3.26 -6.70 0.38
C PHE A 126 -3.27 -7.68 -0.80
N THR A 127 -3.81 -8.88 -0.58
CA THR A 127 -3.91 -9.89 -1.63
C THR A 127 -5.34 -10.12 -2.09
N TRP A 128 -5.54 -10.10 -3.40
CA TRP A 128 -6.81 -10.39 -4.06
C TRP A 128 -6.63 -11.56 -5.05
N PRO A 129 -7.69 -12.29 -5.44
CA PRO A 129 -7.57 -13.39 -6.40
C PRO A 129 -7.08 -12.93 -7.77
N ALA A 130 -5.77 -13.03 -8.01
CA ALA A 130 -5.12 -12.69 -9.28
C ALA A 130 -4.43 -13.93 -9.84
N ASN A 131 -5.21 -14.96 -10.13
CA ASN A 131 -4.71 -16.28 -10.46
C ASN A 131 -4.73 -16.44 -11.98
N GLY A 132 -3.90 -15.64 -12.64
CA GLY A 132 -3.57 -15.82 -14.03
C GLY A 132 -3.36 -17.32 -14.33
N GLY A 133 -4.03 -17.79 -15.38
CA GLY A 133 -3.88 -19.18 -15.81
C GLY A 133 -2.39 -19.47 -16.07
N GLY A 134 -1.98 -20.74 -15.99
CA GLY A 134 -0.60 -21.15 -16.26
C GLY A 134 -0.11 -20.78 -17.68
N ALA A 135 1.03 -21.33 -18.10
CA ALA A 135 1.81 -20.98 -19.30
C ALA A 135 1.08 -20.89 -20.68
N LEU A 136 -0.23 -21.11 -20.74
CA LEU A 136 -1.11 -20.97 -21.91
C LEU A 136 -2.17 -19.84 -21.75
N SER A 137 -1.99 -18.94 -20.79
CA SER A 137 -3.04 -18.01 -20.36
C SER A 137 -3.17 -16.77 -21.25
N GLY A 138 -3.95 -16.95 -22.32
CA GLY A 138 -4.38 -15.88 -23.22
C GLY A 138 -5.33 -14.86 -22.56
N SER A 139 -5.95 -14.03 -23.40
CA SER A 139 -6.85 -12.92 -23.02
C SER A 139 -7.97 -13.31 -22.03
N MET A 140 -8.46 -14.55 -22.06
CA MET A 140 -9.53 -15.03 -21.17
C MET A 140 -9.16 -15.00 -19.68
N SER A 141 -7.94 -15.42 -19.35
CA SER A 141 -7.46 -15.43 -17.96
C SER A 141 -7.26 -14.02 -17.40
N TYR A 142 -6.85 -13.09 -18.26
CA TYR A 142 -6.71 -11.68 -17.94
C TYR A 142 -8.07 -11.02 -17.73
N LEU A 143 -9.06 -11.34 -18.55
CA LEU A 143 -10.45 -10.89 -18.36
C LEU A 143 -11.07 -11.47 -17.09
N ALA A 144 -10.73 -12.72 -16.72
CA ALA A 144 -11.14 -13.32 -15.46
C ALA A 144 -10.56 -12.56 -14.26
N ASP A 145 -9.25 -12.34 -14.21
CA ASP A 145 -8.62 -11.56 -13.14
C ASP A 145 -9.13 -10.11 -13.10
N LYS A 146 -9.49 -9.51 -14.25
CA LYS A 146 -10.12 -8.18 -14.26
C LYS A 146 -11.50 -8.19 -13.59
N ARG A 147 -12.27 -9.29 -13.72
CA ARG A 147 -13.52 -9.47 -12.98
C ARG A 147 -13.26 -9.67 -11.49
N ASP A 148 -12.26 -10.47 -11.13
CA ASP A 148 -11.89 -10.68 -9.73
C ASP A 148 -11.34 -9.39 -9.09
N ALA A 149 -10.61 -8.58 -9.85
CA ALA A 149 -10.13 -7.26 -9.46
C ALA A 149 -11.30 -6.30 -9.18
N ARG A 150 -12.35 -6.31 -10.02
CA ARG A 150 -13.58 -5.55 -9.75
C ARG A 150 -14.28 -6.08 -8.50
N ALA A 151 -14.41 -7.39 -8.35
CA ALA A 151 -15.04 -7.99 -7.17
C ALA A 151 -14.30 -7.63 -5.87
N SER A 152 -13.01 -7.32 -5.95
CA SER A 152 -12.17 -6.99 -4.80
C SER A 152 -12.13 -5.49 -4.44
N GLU A 153 -12.89 -4.65 -5.14
CA GLU A 153 -12.86 -3.19 -4.97
C GLU A 153 -13.32 -2.75 -3.58
N ASP A 154 -14.44 -3.29 -3.11
CA ASP A 154 -15.00 -3.02 -1.78
C ASP A 154 -14.14 -3.60 -0.66
N ALA A 155 -13.54 -4.78 -0.86
CA ALA A 155 -12.60 -5.35 0.11
C ALA A 155 -11.37 -4.47 0.31
N LEU A 156 -10.79 -3.96 -0.78
CA LEU A 156 -9.67 -3.01 -0.68
C LEU A 156 -10.12 -1.71 -0.02
N ASN A 157 -11.33 -1.22 -0.32
CA ASN A 157 -11.90 -0.05 0.32
C ASN A 157 -12.01 -0.24 1.84
N ARG A 158 -12.66 -1.31 2.31
CA ARG A 158 -12.76 -1.68 3.74
C ARG A 158 -11.39 -1.78 4.42
N PHE A 159 -10.39 -2.33 3.72
CA PHE A 159 -9.04 -2.43 4.26
C PHE A 159 -8.40 -1.04 4.41
N ILE A 160 -8.53 -0.15 3.41
CA ILE A 160 -8.04 1.23 3.49
C ILE A 160 -8.72 1.98 4.63
N ASP A 161 -10.03 1.82 4.80
CA ASP A 161 -10.80 2.43 5.90
C ASP A 161 -10.25 1.97 7.26
N SER A 162 -9.99 0.67 7.40
CA SER A 162 -9.38 0.10 8.59
C SER A 162 -7.99 0.69 8.88
N VAL A 163 -7.15 0.81 7.86
CA VAL A 163 -5.82 1.45 8.00
C VAL A 163 -5.97 2.89 8.49
N GLY A 164 -6.87 3.67 7.88
CA GLY A 164 -7.13 5.06 8.27
C GLY A 164 -7.61 5.19 9.71
N HIS A 165 -8.63 4.41 10.07
CA HIS A 165 -9.23 4.43 11.41
C HIS A 165 -8.19 4.11 12.50
N TYR A 166 -7.47 3.00 12.38
CA TYR A 166 -6.53 2.60 13.43
C TYR A 166 -5.26 3.45 13.46
N TYR A 167 -4.81 3.96 12.30
CA TYR A 167 -3.70 4.92 12.27
C TYR A 167 -4.06 6.21 13.02
N GLN A 168 -5.27 6.74 12.80
CA GLN A 168 -5.77 7.90 13.54
C GLN A 168 -5.86 7.61 15.05
N LEU A 169 -6.49 6.51 15.44
CA LEU A 169 -6.62 6.10 16.83
C LEU A 169 -5.27 6.02 17.56
N LEU A 170 -4.27 5.38 16.94
CA LEU A 170 -2.95 5.18 17.54
C LEU A 170 -2.12 6.47 17.61
N THR A 171 -2.20 7.31 16.57
CA THR A 171 -1.48 8.59 16.56
C THR A 171 -2.09 9.60 17.54
N GLU A 172 -3.41 9.64 17.68
CA GLU A 172 -4.10 10.45 18.69
C GLU A 172 -3.75 10.00 20.11
N ALA A 173 -3.75 8.69 20.37
CA ALA A 173 -3.38 8.14 21.67
C ALA A 173 -1.92 8.47 22.03
N ALA A 174 -0.98 8.30 21.09
CA ALA A 174 0.41 8.67 21.29
C ALA A 174 0.59 10.18 21.57
N ARG A 175 -0.10 11.04 20.82
CA ARG A 175 -0.07 12.50 21.03
C ARG A 175 -0.64 12.88 22.39
N ARG A 176 -1.73 12.23 22.83
CA ARG A 176 -2.35 12.44 24.15
C ARG A 176 -1.37 12.09 25.27
N GLU A 177 -0.67 10.97 25.16
CA GLU A 177 0.34 10.56 26.14
C GLU A 177 1.47 11.60 26.29
N LEU A 178 1.99 12.10 25.17
CA LEU A 178 3.02 13.15 25.18
C LEU A 178 2.48 14.48 25.73
N SER A 179 1.22 14.79 25.45
CA SER A 179 0.55 15.99 25.97
C SER A 179 0.39 15.93 27.50
N VAL A 180 0.02 14.76 28.05
CA VAL A 180 -0.03 14.52 29.51
C VAL A 180 1.36 14.64 30.14
N LYS A 181 2.40 14.10 29.49
CA LYS A 181 3.80 14.26 29.96
C LYS A 181 4.22 15.73 29.99
N ALA A 182 3.85 16.51 28.97
CA ALA A 182 4.16 17.93 28.92
C ALA A 182 3.41 18.73 30.00
N ALA A 183 2.11 18.46 30.18
CA ALA A 183 1.28 19.08 31.21
C ALA A 183 1.81 18.79 32.63
N LYS A 184 2.21 17.55 32.91
CA LYS A 184 2.79 17.16 34.22
C LYS A 184 4.09 17.92 34.53
N ARG A 185 4.91 18.22 33.52
CA ARG A 185 6.20 18.91 33.70
C ARG A 185 6.04 20.42 33.84
N HIS A 186 4.98 20.99 33.30
CA HIS A 186 4.71 22.43 33.34
C HIS A 186 3.23 22.72 33.69
N PRO A 187 2.73 22.42 34.91
CA PRO A 187 1.30 22.50 35.24
C PRO A 187 0.65 23.85 34.95
N ASP A 188 1.33 24.94 35.33
CA ASP A 188 0.76 26.30 35.28
C ASP A 188 1.30 27.16 34.11
N ASN A 189 1.99 26.55 33.15
CA ASN A 189 2.60 27.29 32.04
C ASN A 189 2.26 26.69 30.66
N PRO A 190 1.13 27.08 30.05
CA PRO A 190 0.68 26.57 28.76
C PRO A 190 1.70 26.73 27.63
N THR A 191 2.49 27.81 27.65
CA THR A 191 3.53 28.06 26.64
C THR A 191 4.64 27.01 26.74
N LYS A 192 5.18 26.77 27.94
CA LYS A 192 6.19 25.73 28.17
C LYS A 192 5.65 24.32 27.90
N GLN A 193 4.37 24.06 28.16
CA GLN A 193 3.73 22.80 27.78
C GLN A 193 3.77 22.59 26.26
N ARG A 194 3.34 23.60 25.48
CA ARG A 194 3.33 23.53 24.01
C ARG A 194 4.73 23.37 23.43
N GLU A 195 5.71 24.11 23.95
CA GLU A 195 7.11 24.00 23.54
C GLU A 195 7.68 22.60 23.81
N LEU A 196 7.41 22.04 24.99
CA LEU A 196 7.86 20.69 25.34
C LEU A 196 7.15 19.63 24.48
N LEU A 197 5.84 19.76 24.25
CA LEU A 197 5.10 18.85 23.38
C LEU A 197 5.67 18.85 21.96
N ALA A 198 5.97 20.01 21.38
CA ALA A 198 6.60 20.11 20.06
C ALA A 198 7.95 19.37 20.03
N LYS A 199 8.82 19.62 21.03
CA LYS A 199 10.12 18.93 21.16
C LYS A 199 9.99 17.41 21.36
N LEU A 200 8.94 16.94 22.04
CA LEU A 200 8.69 15.52 22.22
C LEU A 200 8.22 14.89 20.90
N LEU A 201 7.31 15.54 20.19
CA LEU A 201 6.83 15.08 18.88
C LEU A 201 7.95 15.05 17.84
N GLU A 202 8.87 16.02 17.85
CA GLU A 202 10.05 16.01 16.95
C GLU A 202 11.03 14.88 17.23
N LYS A 203 11.10 14.41 18.49
CA LYS A 203 11.95 13.29 18.89
C LYS A 203 11.32 11.93 18.59
N GLU A 204 10.00 11.89 18.40
CA GLU A 204 9.33 10.68 17.94
C GLU A 204 9.74 10.37 16.51
N CYS A 205 9.86 9.08 16.22
CA CYS A 205 10.09 8.66 14.85
C CYS A 205 8.88 9.00 13.99
N ASN A 206 9.09 9.86 12.98
CA ASN A 206 8.06 10.26 12.03
C ASN A 206 7.58 9.04 11.24
N LEU A 207 6.48 8.44 11.72
CA LEU A 207 5.84 7.31 11.10
C LEU A 207 5.02 7.80 9.90
N ASN A 208 5.39 7.35 8.70
CA ASN A 208 4.60 7.56 7.49
C ASN A 208 3.94 6.26 7.05
N VAL A 209 2.76 6.40 6.43
CA VAL A 209 2.02 5.30 5.82
C VAL A 209 1.83 5.61 4.34
N SER A 210 2.42 4.80 3.47
CA SER A 210 2.33 4.94 2.01
C SER A 210 1.55 3.79 1.39
N LEU A 211 0.89 4.03 0.25
CA LEU A 211 0.22 3.01 -0.55
C LEU A 211 0.99 2.80 -1.86
N LEU A 212 1.36 1.55 -2.17
CA LEU A 212 1.91 1.13 -3.46
C LEU A 212 0.90 0.22 -4.17
N CYS A 213 0.39 0.68 -5.30
CA CYS A 213 -0.41 -0.14 -6.22
C CYS A 213 0.44 -0.49 -7.45
N HIS A 214 0.62 -1.78 -7.72
CA HIS A 214 1.40 -2.25 -8.87
C HIS A 214 0.50 -2.82 -9.97
N SER A 215 0.74 -2.43 -11.22
CA SER A 215 0.07 -3.05 -12.38
C SER A 215 -1.46 -3.04 -12.24
N MET A 216 -2.12 -4.20 -12.38
CA MET A 216 -3.56 -4.38 -12.19
C MET A 216 -4.05 -4.07 -10.76
N GLY A 217 -3.17 -4.00 -9.76
CA GLY A 217 -3.51 -3.47 -8.44
C GLY A 217 -3.99 -2.01 -8.49
N ASN A 218 -3.54 -1.23 -9.49
CA ASN A 218 -4.06 0.12 -9.75
C ASN A 218 -5.51 0.10 -10.26
N TYR A 219 -5.89 -0.97 -10.96
CA TYR A 219 -7.26 -1.18 -11.41
C TYR A 219 -8.17 -1.46 -10.22
N VAL A 220 -7.76 -2.34 -9.29
CA VAL A 220 -8.47 -2.58 -8.03
C VAL A 220 -8.62 -1.27 -7.24
N PHE A 221 -7.53 -0.51 -7.10
CA PHE A 221 -7.56 0.75 -6.35
C PHE A 221 -8.44 1.82 -7.01
N LYS A 222 -8.34 2.01 -8.34
CA LYS A 222 -9.22 2.92 -9.09
C LYS A 222 -10.70 2.64 -8.80
N HIS A 223 -11.05 1.36 -8.76
CA HIS A 223 -12.39 0.88 -8.49
C HIS A 223 -12.78 1.03 -7.02
N ALA A 224 -11.85 0.81 -6.08
CA ALA A 224 -12.08 1.10 -4.66
C ALA A 224 -12.39 2.59 -4.39
N LEU A 225 -12.00 3.51 -5.28
CA LEU A 225 -12.32 4.94 -5.18
C LEU A 225 -13.73 5.31 -5.68
N THR A 226 -14.46 4.43 -6.38
CA THR A 226 -15.75 4.77 -7.00
C THR A 226 -16.91 4.84 -6.01
N SER A 227 -16.82 4.15 -4.87
CA SER A 227 -17.82 4.26 -3.81
C SER A 227 -17.91 5.70 -3.29
N SER A 228 -19.14 6.22 -3.13
CA SER A 228 -19.40 7.56 -2.59
C SER A 228 -19.06 7.68 -1.11
N LEU A 229 -19.00 6.55 -0.41
CA LEU A 229 -18.61 6.43 1.00
C LEU A 229 -17.10 6.16 1.17
N ALA A 230 -16.33 6.18 0.08
CA ALA A 230 -14.95 5.74 0.10
C ALA A 230 -14.06 6.66 0.93
N GLU A 231 -13.67 6.20 2.13
CA GLU A 231 -12.70 6.89 2.98
C GLU A 231 -11.29 6.89 2.37
N SER A 232 -11.06 6.10 1.31
CA SER A 232 -9.89 6.25 0.43
C SER A 232 -9.78 7.64 -0.22
N ARG A 233 -10.81 8.49 -0.10
CA ARG A 233 -10.79 9.93 -0.41
C ARG A 233 -10.39 10.81 0.80
N LYS A 234 -10.13 10.23 1.97
CA LYS A 234 -9.54 10.91 3.12
C LYS A 234 -8.02 10.88 3.04
N LEU A 235 -7.38 11.76 3.79
CA LEU A 235 -5.94 11.89 3.88
C LEU A 235 -5.34 10.76 4.76
N ILE A 236 -5.51 9.50 4.35
CA ILE A 236 -5.03 8.30 5.07
C ILE A 236 -3.53 8.08 4.83
N PHE A 237 -3.11 8.21 3.57
CA PHE A 237 -1.74 7.95 3.15
C PHE A 237 -0.93 9.24 3.02
N ASP A 238 0.36 9.16 3.36
CA ASP A 238 1.31 10.22 3.07
C ASP A 238 1.61 10.29 1.58
N ASN A 239 1.98 9.15 0.99
CA ASN A 239 2.15 9.01 -0.45
C ASN A 239 1.24 7.91 -1.01
N VAL A 240 0.70 8.16 -2.20
CA VAL A 240 0.06 7.13 -3.04
C VAL A 240 0.89 6.94 -4.30
N ILE A 241 1.38 5.73 -4.52
CA ILE A 241 2.30 5.36 -5.60
C ILE A 241 1.59 4.41 -6.57
N LEU A 242 1.37 4.88 -7.79
CA LEU A 242 0.76 4.15 -8.89
C LEU A 242 1.88 3.62 -9.81
N ALA A 243 2.41 2.45 -9.48
CA ALA A 243 3.55 1.86 -10.18
C ALA A 243 3.12 1.01 -11.36
N ALA A 244 3.64 1.33 -12.56
CA ALA A 244 3.35 0.59 -13.80
C ALA A 244 1.84 0.36 -13.99
N ALA A 245 1.03 1.40 -13.79
CA ALA A 245 -0.42 1.30 -13.69
C ALA A 245 -1.07 0.67 -14.95
N ASP A 246 -1.70 -0.50 -14.77
CA ASP A 246 -2.51 -1.19 -15.78
C ASP A 246 -3.95 -0.65 -15.77
N THR A 247 -4.07 0.65 -16.01
CA THR A 247 -5.33 1.37 -16.18
C THR A 247 -5.27 2.18 -17.47
N ASN A 248 -6.42 2.51 -18.04
CA ASN A 248 -6.47 3.34 -19.24
C ASN A 248 -5.87 4.73 -18.94
N ASN A 249 -4.99 5.21 -19.80
CA ASN A 249 -4.50 6.60 -19.76
C ASN A 249 -5.60 7.60 -20.15
N LEU A 250 -6.51 7.20 -21.04
CA LEU A 250 -7.68 8.01 -21.38
C LEU A 250 -8.49 8.27 -20.11
N ASP A 251 -8.81 9.54 -19.84
CA ASP A 251 -9.59 10.01 -18.70
C ASP A 251 -9.07 9.61 -17.32
N HIS A 252 -7.79 9.24 -17.21
CA HIS A 252 -7.21 8.86 -15.92
C HIS A 252 -7.30 9.99 -14.89
N ARG A 253 -7.27 11.25 -15.35
CA ARG A 253 -7.46 12.44 -14.53
C ARG A 253 -8.70 12.35 -13.62
N LEU A 254 -9.82 11.82 -14.12
CA LEU A 254 -11.09 11.76 -13.39
C LEU A 254 -10.99 10.98 -12.07
N TRP A 255 -10.14 9.96 -12.01
CA TRP A 255 -9.95 9.16 -10.79
C TRP A 255 -8.64 9.48 -10.09
N VAL A 256 -7.58 9.89 -10.81
CA VAL A 256 -6.32 10.27 -10.17
C VAL A 256 -6.51 11.54 -9.35
N GLU A 257 -7.29 12.52 -9.83
CA GLU A 257 -7.58 13.75 -9.08
C GLU A 257 -8.47 13.54 -7.86
N SER A 258 -9.17 12.40 -7.75
CA SER A 258 -9.94 12.06 -6.55
C SER A 258 -9.08 11.46 -5.43
N ILE A 259 -7.85 11.02 -5.72
CA ILE A 259 -6.91 10.50 -4.73
C ILE A 259 -6.45 11.63 -3.82
N ARG A 260 -6.59 11.44 -2.50
CA ARG A 260 -6.06 12.34 -1.48
C ARG A 260 -4.86 11.69 -0.80
N ALA A 261 -3.75 12.41 -0.77
CA ALA A 261 -2.53 12.03 -0.07
C ALA A 261 -1.99 13.25 0.67
N ARG A 262 -1.39 13.07 1.86
CA ARG A 262 -0.86 14.19 2.66
C ARG A 262 0.34 14.87 1.99
N LYS A 263 1.17 14.11 1.27
CA LYS A 263 2.41 14.59 0.66
C LYS A 263 2.43 14.49 -0.86
N GLY A 264 1.95 13.40 -1.47
CA GLY A 264 1.88 13.34 -2.92
C GLY A 264 1.30 12.08 -3.54
N VAL A 265 0.82 12.23 -4.78
CA VAL A 265 0.41 11.13 -5.66
C VAL A 265 1.46 11.00 -6.75
N TYR A 266 2.01 9.80 -6.94
CA TYR A 266 3.09 9.54 -7.88
C TYR A 266 2.67 8.49 -8.90
N VAL A 267 2.71 8.83 -10.18
CA VAL A 267 2.44 7.89 -11.29
C VAL A 267 3.77 7.50 -11.91
N LEU A 268 4.18 6.24 -11.77
CA LEU A 268 5.48 5.77 -12.24
C LEU A 268 5.32 5.11 -13.62
N ILE A 269 6.09 5.59 -14.60
CA ILE A 269 5.94 5.26 -16.01
C ILE A 269 7.23 4.66 -16.58
N ASN A 270 7.09 3.57 -17.34
CA ASN A 270 8.12 3.03 -18.21
C ASN A 270 7.53 2.74 -19.60
N GLU A 271 7.86 3.52 -20.63
CA GLU A 271 7.37 3.28 -22.01
C GLU A 271 7.95 2.03 -22.66
N LYS A 272 8.95 1.39 -22.04
CA LYS A 272 9.52 0.12 -22.52
C LYS A 272 8.95 -1.09 -21.78
N ASP A 273 8.02 -0.88 -20.85
CA ASP A 273 7.42 -1.95 -20.03
C ASP A 273 6.78 -3.04 -20.90
N TYR A 274 7.41 -4.22 -20.90
CA TYR A 274 6.99 -5.32 -21.75
C TYR A 274 5.58 -5.83 -21.40
N ALA A 275 5.24 -5.91 -20.11
CA ALA A 275 3.95 -6.44 -19.67
C ALA A 275 2.81 -5.50 -20.05
N LEU A 276 2.98 -4.19 -19.87
CA LEU A 276 1.99 -3.20 -20.31
C LEU A 276 1.93 -3.09 -21.83
N SER A 277 3.05 -3.25 -22.54
CA SER A 277 3.04 -3.34 -24.00
C SER A 277 2.22 -4.52 -24.52
N TRP A 278 2.26 -5.66 -23.80
CA TRP A 278 1.48 -6.85 -24.11
C TRP A 278 0.00 -6.68 -23.74
N SER A 279 -0.31 -6.04 -22.61
CA SER A 279 -1.68 -5.70 -22.20
C SER A 279 -2.42 -4.91 -23.30
N ARG A 280 -1.72 -4.00 -23.99
CA ARG A 280 -2.27 -3.21 -25.12
C ARG A 280 -2.64 -4.00 -26.37
N ARG A 281 -2.12 -5.21 -26.57
CA ARG A 281 -2.36 -5.99 -27.81
C ARG A 281 -3.64 -6.82 -27.77
N LYS A 282 -4.37 -6.81 -26.65
CA LYS A 282 -5.59 -7.62 -26.43
C LYS A 282 -6.85 -6.90 -26.96
N PRO A 283 -7.87 -7.63 -27.45
CA PRO A 283 -9.07 -7.05 -28.06
C PRO A 283 -9.97 -6.27 -27.08
N GLY A 284 -10.69 -5.23 -27.55
CA GLY A 284 -11.66 -4.43 -26.79
C GLY A 284 -11.14 -3.06 -26.32
N GLU A 285 -11.73 -2.47 -25.26
CA GLU A 285 -11.19 -1.26 -24.58
C GLU A 285 -9.72 -1.41 -24.11
N GLU A 286 -9.18 -2.62 -24.25
CA GLU A 286 -7.85 -3.07 -23.85
C GLU A 286 -6.74 -2.59 -24.81
N GLN A 287 -7.09 -2.15 -26.03
CA GLN A 287 -6.13 -1.53 -26.97
C GLN A 287 -5.72 -0.10 -26.62
N ARG A 288 -6.33 0.50 -25.60
CA ARG A 288 -6.01 1.86 -25.15
C ARG A 288 -4.63 1.92 -24.50
N ALA A 289 -3.97 3.07 -24.63
CA ALA A 289 -2.70 3.32 -23.96
C ALA A 289 -2.85 3.18 -22.43
N ARG A 290 -1.87 2.55 -21.79
CA ARG A 290 -1.84 2.29 -20.35
C ARG A 290 -1.12 3.41 -19.62
N LEU A 291 -1.66 3.84 -18.49
CA LEU A 291 -1.12 4.97 -17.72
C LEU A 291 0.35 4.75 -17.32
N GLY A 292 0.72 3.53 -16.92
CA GLY A 292 2.10 3.18 -16.57
C GLY A 292 3.09 3.07 -17.73
N HIS A 293 2.66 3.29 -18.98
CA HIS A 293 3.46 3.05 -20.20
C HIS A 293 3.30 4.17 -21.26
N TYR A 294 2.62 5.27 -20.96
CA TYR A 294 2.29 6.27 -21.99
C TYR A 294 2.63 7.69 -21.51
N LEU A 295 3.47 8.42 -22.27
CA LEU A 295 3.94 9.76 -21.89
C LEU A 295 3.10 10.93 -22.44
N ARG A 296 1.88 10.68 -22.93
CA ARG A 296 1.02 11.74 -23.49
C ARG A 296 -0.25 11.92 -22.67
N LYS A 297 -0.75 13.16 -22.67
CA LYS A 297 -1.98 13.57 -21.96
C LYS A 297 -1.92 13.30 -20.45
N LEU A 298 -0.75 13.45 -19.84
CA LEU A 298 -0.53 13.35 -18.39
C LEU A 298 -0.96 14.66 -17.73
N ASN A 299 -2.22 14.74 -17.27
CA ASN A 299 -2.87 16.03 -16.98
C ASN A 299 -3.65 16.07 -15.64
N ALA A 300 -3.41 15.17 -14.70
CA ALA A 300 -3.95 15.22 -13.36
C ALA A 300 -3.15 16.22 -12.51
N GLY A 301 -3.83 17.26 -12.00
CA GLY A 301 -3.20 18.37 -11.29
C GLY A 301 -2.62 18.03 -9.92
N ASN A 302 -3.03 16.90 -9.33
CA ASN A 302 -2.55 16.43 -8.02
C ASN A 302 -1.44 15.37 -8.10
N ALA A 303 -0.98 15.00 -9.29
CA ALA A 303 -0.06 13.89 -9.49
C ALA A 303 1.29 14.31 -10.09
N HIS A 304 2.36 13.69 -9.59
CA HIS A 304 3.70 13.76 -10.17
C HIS A 304 3.93 12.53 -11.07
N TYR A 305 4.09 12.76 -12.37
CA TYR A 305 4.41 11.69 -13.33
C TYR A 305 5.91 11.47 -13.37
N ILE A 306 6.38 10.30 -12.98
CA ILE A 306 7.82 9.97 -12.91
C ILE A 306 8.18 9.03 -14.05
N ASN A 307 9.03 9.49 -14.97
CA ASN A 307 9.44 8.74 -16.14
C ASN A 307 10.76 7.98 -15.91
N PHE A 308 10.69 6.65 -15.92
CA PHE A 308 11.81 5.73 -15.72
C PHE A 308 12.38 5.14 -17.02
N THR A 309 11.83 5.47 -18.18
CA THR A 309 12.05 4.79 -19.46
C THR A 309 13.53 4.65 -19.87
N ASP A 310 14.36 5.65 -19.56
CA ASP A 310 15.78 5.69 -19.95
C ASP A 310 16.72 5.54 -18.75
N ILE A 311 16.20 5.15 -17.58
CA ILE A 311 17.01 4.94 -16.39
C ILE A 311 17.73 3.59 -16.49
N LYS A 312 19.06 3.62 -16.35
CA LYS A 312 19.90 2.41 -16.30
C LYS A 312 19.34 1.42 -15.27
N GLY A 313 19.16 0.17 -15.68
CA GLY A 313 18.61 -0.90 -14.84
C GLY A 313 17.11 -1.13 -14.99
N VAL A 314 16.35 -0.18 -15.56
CA VAL A 314 14.91 -0.32 -15.80
C VAL A 314 14.63 -1.14 -17.05
N GLY A 315 15.14 -0.72 -18.22
CA GLY A 315 14.92 -1.44 -19.48
C GLY A 315 13.43 -1.72 -19.74
N THR A 316 13.08 -2.97 -20.03
CA THR A 316 11.69 -3.39 -20.26
C THR A 316 10.96 -3.89 -19.01
N SER A 317 11.54 -3.66 -17.82
CA SER A 317 11.03 -4.16 -16.54
C SER A 317 9.64 -3.61 -16.23
N HIS A 318 8.77 -4.49 -15.70
CA HIS A 318 7.45 -4.17 -15.18
C HIS A 318 7.46 -3.90 -13.65
N SER A 319 8.49 -4.38 -12.96
CA SER A 319 8.65 -4.28 -11.50
C SER A 319 9.97 -3.60 -11.17
N TYR A 320 10.18 -2.40 -11.70
CA TYR A 320 11.46 -1.68 -11.60
C TYR A 320 11.80 -1.14 -10.20
N PHE A 321 10.95 -1.41 -9.20
CA PHE A 321 11.24 -1.21 -7.78
C PHE A 321 11.93 -2.41 -7.10
N ASN A 322 12.11 -3.53 -7.81
CA ASN A 322 12.81 -4.71 -7.29
C ASN A 322 14.34 -4.52 -7.21
N ALA A 323 15.04 -5.43 -6.54
CA ALA A 323 16.48 -5.39 -6.38
C ALA A 323 17.23 -5.52 -7.72
N ILE A 324 16.67 -6.24 -8.70
CA ILE A 324 17.27 -6.40 -10.04
C ILE A 324 17.48 -5.03 -10.70
N SER A 325 16.50 -4.14 -10.58
CA SER A 325 16.55 -2.81 -11.19
C SER A 325 17.24 -1.81 -10.25
N ALA A 326 16.81 -1.76 -8.99
CA ALA A 326 17.29 -0.78 -8.01
C ALA A 326 18.78 -0.93 -7.68
N ASN A 327 19.33 -2.14 -7.61
CA ASN A 327 20.77 -2.31 -7.32
C ASN A 327 21.67 -1.93 -8.50
N LYS A 328 21.12 -1.79 -9.72
CA LYS A 328 21.88 -1.33 -10.89
C LYS A 328 22.02 0.19 -10.96
N ASN A 329 21.27 0.95 -10.15
CA ASN A 329 21.24 2.40 -10.20
C ASN A 329 20.92 3.04 -8.84
N ALA A 330 21.88 3.75 -8.26
CA ALA A 330 21.74 4.38 -6.95
C ALA A 330 20.68 5.50 -6.92
N THR A 331 20.51 6.26 -8.02
CA THR A 331 19.44 7.27 -8.13
C THR A 331 18.06 6.62 -8.13
N LEU A 332 17.89 5.51 -8.84
CA LEU A 332 16.65 4.72 -8.83
C LEU A 332 16.34 4.19 -7.42
N LYS A 333 17.34 3.58 -6.77
CA LYS A 333 17.20 3.06 -5.40
C LYS A 333 16.87 4.17 -4.39
N ARG A 334 17.51 5.35 -4.51
CA ARG A 334 17.24 6.52 -3.67
C ARG A 334 15.82 7.03 -3.88
N PHE A 335 15.36 7.12 -5.13
CA PHE A 335 13.98 7.51 -5.43
C PHE A 335 12.99 6.59 -4.71
N PHE A 336 13.13 5.27 -4.87
CA PHE A 336 12.19 4.32 -4.25
C PHE A 336 12.24 4.32 -2.73
N LYS A 337 13.44 4.42 -2.15
CA LYS A 337 13.59 4.58 -0.70
C LYS A 337 12.80 5.79 -0.20
N LYS A 338 12.95 6.94 -0.87
CA LYS A 338 12.30 8.19 -0.48
C LYS A 338 10.80 8.19 -0.71
N VAL A 339 10.33 7.71 -1.87
CA VAL A 339 8.90 7.72 -2.21
C VAL A 339 8.11 6.81 -1.27
N PHE A 340 8.64 5.64 -0.92
CA PHE A 340 7.96 4.71 -0.01
C PHE A 340 8.00 5.20 1.45
N ALA A 341 9.08 5.84 1.87
CA ALA A 341 9.22 6.48 3.18
C ALA A 341 8.49 7.83 3.30
N ALA A 342 7.84 8.29 2.23
CA ALA A 342 7.20 9.60 2.14
C ALA A 342 8.14 10.78 2.51
N GLU A 343 9.39 10.68 2.11
CA GLU A 343 10.38 11.75 2.22
C GLU A 343 10.19 12.79 1.10
N TYR A 344 10.71 14.00 1.33
CA TYR A 344 10.65 15.08 0.34
C TYR A 344 11.47 14.74 -0.93
N LEU A 345 10.78 14.68 -2.08
CA LEU A 345 11.34 14.20 -3.35
C LEU A 345 11.76 15.29 -4.32
N LEU A 346 11.13 16.47 -4.31
CA LEU A 346 11.35 17.51 -5.34
C LEU A 346 12.83 17.86 -5.60
N PRO A 347 13.74 17.95 -4.59
CA PRO A 347 15.14 18.24 -4.84
C PRO A 347 15.87 17.17 -5.68
N TYR A 348 15.34 15.95 -5.69
CA TYR A 348 15.90 14.78 -6.38
C TYR A 348 15.22 14.50 -7.72
N LEU A 349 14.38 15.43 -8.20
CA LEU A 349 13.67 15.33 -9.45
C LEU A 349 14.05 16.49 -10.39
N GLU A 350 14.03 16.21 -11.68
CA GLU A 350 14.12 17.19 -12.75
C GLU A 350 12.81 17.18 -13.53
N TYR A 351 12.22 18.36 -13.74
CA TYR A 351 10.95 18.50 -14.45
C TYR A 351 11.17 18.72 -15.95
N PHE A 352 10.41 18.00 -16.76
CA PHE A 352 10.42 18.03 -18.21
C PHE A 352 9.06 18.55 -18.72
N PRO A 353 8.97 19.84 -19.10
CA PRO A 353 7.68 20.48 -19.40
C PRO A 353 7.03 19.94 -20.68
N HIS A 354 7.81 19.49 -21.66
CA HIS A 354 7.32 19.03 -22.97
C HIS A 354 6.35 17.84 -22.90
N ASN A 355 6.41 17.04 -21.83
CA ASN A 355 5.53 15.88 -21.61
C ASN A 355 4.96 15.82 -20.18
N ASN A 356 5.10 16.90 -19.40
CA ASN A 356 4.67 16.99 -18.00
C ASN A 356 5.18 15.83 -17.13
N THR A 357 6.47 15.49 -17.24
CA THR A 357 7.07 14.42 -16.43
C THR A 357 8.25 14.91 -15.60
N TYR A 358 8.58 14.14 -14.57
CA TYR A 358 9.80 14.26 -13.79
C TYR A 358 10.72 13.07 -14.06
N LYS A 359 12.03 13.29 -14.01
CA LYS A 359 13.02 12.20 -13.93
C LYS A 359 13.83 12.31 -12.64
N PRO A 360 14.13 11.19 -11.97
CA PRO A 360 15.12 11.14 -10.90
C PRO A 360 16.51 11.60 -11.35
N LYS A 361 17.15 12.46 -10.56
CA LYS A 361 18.55 12.89 -10.72
C LYS A 361 19.41 12.45 -9.53
#